data_AF-N9ACY4-F1
#
_entry.id   AF-N9ACY4-F1
#
_cell.length_a   1.000
_cell.length_b   1.000
_cell.length_c   1.000
_cell.angle_alpha   90.00
_cell.angle_beta   90.00
_cell.angle_gamma   90.00
#
_symmetry.space_group_name_H-M   'P 1'
#
loop_
_entity.id
_entity.type
_entity.pdbx_description
1 polymer ?
#
loop_
_entity_poly.entity_id
_entity_poly.type
_entity_poly.pdbx_seq_one_letter_code
_entity_poly.pdbx_strand_id
1 'polypeptide(L)'
;MSEQRTFPDLRGWEDSDLKIQQANKAVTELRYYVNKKLDELTLENEKQKTKENVEKINKEIKKALIDREALQKALYDLLPSVGTQQGGYDFEKWFYEALDYSDIQSRRPYKVDGRQIDGSLTLEGTTYLVELKFTQKQIGSGDIDSFKAKIDKMADNTMGIFVSMSGYSSQAVKEASGRKTTLILLESSHIFAFLQGVDALDEIIKRSRRHVSQTSEALLSSSHIE
;
A
#
# COMPACT_ATOMS: atom_id res chain seq x y z
N MET A 1 -29.31 25.40 -10.69
CA MET A 1 -30.10 24.90 -11.84
C MET A 1 -31.39 25.71 -11.87
N SER A 2 -31.66 26.41 -12.99
CA SER A 2 -32.86 27.23 -13.14
C SER A 2 -34.11 26.34 -13.11
N GLU A 3 -35.00 26.54 -12.12
CA GLU A 3 -36.27 25.80 -12.07
C GLU A 3 -37.20 26.32 -13.17
N GLN A 4 -37.34 25.56 -14.26
CA GLN A 4 -38.34 25.85 -15.27
C GLN A 4 -39.73 25.51 -14.70
N ARG A 5 -40.41 26.54 -14.18
CA ARG A 5 -41.73 26.45 -13.51
C ARG A 5 -42.91 26.62 -14.46
N THR A 6 -42.64 27.08 -15.68
CA THR A 6 -43.65 27.35 -16.70
C THR A 6 -43.10 26.99 -18.08
N PHE A 7 -44.01 26.65 -19.01
CA PHE A 7 -43.67 26.35 -20.41
C PHE A 7 -44.29 27.41 -21.33
N PRO A 8 -43.77 28.65 -21.31
CA PRO A 8 -44.32 29.75 -22.12
C PRO A 8 -44.23 29.46 -23.63
N ASP A 9 -43.20 28.71 -24.06
CA ASP A 9 -42.95 28.37 -25.47
C ASP A 9 -43.95 27.36 -26.05
N LEU A 10 -44.75 26.71 -25.19
CA LEU A 10 -45.81 25.79 -25.58
C LEU A 10 -47.17 26.50 -25.73
N ARG A 11 -47.27 27.81 -25.46
CA ARG A 11 -48.50 28.59 -25.61
C ARG A 11 -48.70 28.97 -27.09
N GLY A 12 -49.85 28.66 -27.66
CA GLY A 12 -50.20 28.99 -29.07
C GLY A 12 -50.07 27.84 -30.08
N TRP A 13 -49.85 26.61 -29.61
CA TRP A 13 -49.92 25.39 -30.40
C TRP A 13 -51.36 24.85 -30.39
N GLU A 14 -51.77 24.16 -31.46
CA GLU A 14 -53.15 23.62 -31.60
C GLU A 14 -53.56 22.71 -30.41
N ASP A 15 -52.58 21.97 -29.85
CA ASP A 15 -52.73 21.11 -28.67
C ASP A 15 -51.99 21.65 -27.43
N SER A 16 -51.89 22.98 -27.28
CA SER A 16 -51.13 23.64 -26.20
C SER A 16 -51.41 23.07 -24.81
N ASP A 17 -52.68 22.85 -24.47
CA ASP A 17 -53.08 22.38 -23.14
C ASP A 17 -52.56 20.96 -22.86
N LEU A 18 -52.66 20.07 -23.86
CA LEU A 18 -52.17 18.70 -23.76
C LEU A 18 -50.65 18.66 -23.63
N LYS A 19 -49.93 19.48 -24.40
CA LYS A 19 -48.46 19.55 -24.35
C LYS A 19 -47.95 20.14 -23.05
N ILE A 20 -48.62 21.16 -22.51
CA ILE A 20 -48.29 21.74 -21.20
C ILE A 20 -48.55 20.71 -20.09
N GLN A 21 -49.64 19.93 -20.16
CA GLN A 21 -49.88 18.83 -19.22
C GLN A 21 -48.79 17.75 -19.30
N GLN A 22 -48.42 17.30 -20.50
CA GLN A 22 -47.37 16.31 -20.70
C GLN A 22 -46.01 16.80 -20.22
N ALA A 23 -45.66 18.05 -20.48
CA ALA A 23 -44.40 18.65 -20.02
C ALA A 23 -44.33 18.77 -18.49
N ASN A 24 -45.43 19.20 -17.84
CA ASN A 24 -45.53 19.22 -16.38
C ASN A 24 -45.42 17.80 -15.78
N LYS A 25 -46.05 16.81 -16.41
CA LYS A 25 -45.97 15.41 -16.00
C LYS A 25 -44.54 14.88 -16.11
N ALA A 26 -43.88 15.10 -17.25
CA ALA A 26 -42.49 14.68 -17.48
C ALA A 26 -41.51 15.34 -16.49
N VAL A 27 -41.67 16.63 -16.20
CA VAL A 27 -40.84 17.32 -15.18
C VAL A 27 -41.10 16.76 -13.78
N THR A 28 -42.34 16.44 -13.45
CA THR A 28 -42.69 15.81 -12.15
C THR A 28 -42.05 14.44 -12.01
N GLU A 29 -42.15 13.59 -13.04
CA GLU A 29 -41.54 12.26 -13.08
C GLU A 29 -40.01 12.34 -13.01
N LEU A 30 -39.39 13.26 -13.74
CA LEU A 30 -37.94 13.48 -13.71
C LEU A 30 -37.47 13.92 -12.32
N ARG A 31 -38.17 14.87 -11.68
CA ARG A 31 -37.85 15.32 -10.31
C ARG A 31 -37.92 14.16 -9.32
N TYR A 32 -38.96 13.33 -9.42
CA TYR A 32 -39.09 12.14 -8.58
C TYR A 32 -37.88 11.20 -8.77
N TYR A 33 -37.49 10.92 -10.01
CA TYR A 33 -36.35 10.05 -10.29
C TYR A 33 -35.02 10.64 -9.81
N VAL A 34 -34.79 11.94 -10.04
CA VAL A 34 -33.58 12.65 -9.60
C VAL A 34 -33.48 12.65 -8.08
N ASN A 35 -34.56 12.96 -7.36
CA ASN A 35 -34.57 12.95 -5.90
C ASN A 35 -34.31 11.54 -5.37
N LYS A 36 -34.96 10.51 -5.92
CA LYS A 36 -34.69 9.12 -5.56
C LYS A 36 -33.22 8.74 -5.77
N LYS A 37 -32.60 9.17 -6.88
CA LYS A 37 -31.18 8.92 -7.15
C LYS A 37 -30.25 9.68 -6.20
N LEU A 38 -30.59 10.92 -5.83
CA LEU A 38 -29.86 11.67 -4.82
C LEU A 38 -29.93 11.01 -3.45
N ASP A 39 -31.10 10.47 -3.07
CA ASP A 39 -31.27 9.73 -1.82
C ASP A 39 -30.42 8.45 -1.83
N GLU A 40 -30.44 7.68 -2.93
CA GLU A 40 -29.59 6.49 -3.11
C GLU A 40 -28.09 6.83 -3.00
N LEU A 41 -27.63 7.89 -3.66
CA LEU A 41 -26.24 8.36 -3.58
C LEU A 41 -25.85 8.83 -2.19
N THR A 42 -26.78 9.49 -1.48
CA THR A 42 -26.54 9.98 -0.11
C THR A 42 -26.37 8.79 0.83
N LEU A 43 -27.26 7.79 0.75
CA LEU A 43 -27.18 6.55 1.51
C LEU A 43 -25.87 5.78 1.24
N GLU A 44 -25.42 5.74 -0.01
CA GLU A 44 -24.18 5.06 -0.38
C GLU A 44 -22.94 5.79 0.14
N ASN A 45 -22.91 7.12 0.03
CA ASN A 45 -21.86 7.95 0.62
C ASN A 45 -21.80 7.85 2.15
N GLU A 46 -22.96 7.80 2.82
CA GLU A 46 -23.03 7.60 4.27
C GLU A 46 -22.48 6.23 4.66
N LYS A 47 -22.89 5.16 3.97
CA LYS A 47 -22.34 3.81 4.20
C LYS A 47 -20.82 3.76 4.00
N GLN A 48 -20.32 4.40 2.94
CA GLN A 48 -18.89 4.46 2.65
C GLN A 48 -18.14 5.21 3.76
N LYS A 49 -18.62 6.39 4.17
CA LYS A 49 -18.05 7.14 5.30
C LYS A 49 -18.09 6.36 6.61
N THR A 50 -19.18 5.62 6.89
CA THR A 50 -19.26 4.76 8.07
C THR A 50 -18.22 3.65 7.99
N LYS A 51 -18.06 2.98 6.85
CA LYS A 51 -17.05 1.95 6.65
C LYS A 51 -15.63 2.50 6.84
N GLU A 52 -15.31 3.64 6.23
CA GLU A 52 -14.03 4.33 6.39
C GLU A 52 -13.77 4.75 7.84
N ASN A 53 -14.79 5.25 8.55
CA ASN A 53 -14.69 5.60 9.96
C ASN A 53 -14.47 4.36 10.84
N VAL A 54 -15.16 3.25 10.57
CA VAL A 54 -14.98 1.98 11.30
C VAL A 54 -13.58 1.42 11.04
N GLU A 55 -13.10 1.44 9.80
CA GLU A 55 -11.73 1.05 9.45
C GLU A 55 -10.71 1.94 10.17
N LYS A 56 -10.92 3.26 10.18
CA LYS A 56 -10.08 4.22 10.89
C LYS A 56 -10.08 3.97 12.39
N ILE A 57 -11.23 3.76 13.02
CA ILE A 57 -11.34 3.46 14.46
C ILE A 57 -10.67 2.12 14.77
N ASN A 58 -10.91 1.07 13.98
CA ASN A 58 -10.25 -0.22 14.15
C ASN A 58 -8.73 -0.12 14.02
N LYS A 59 -8.26 0.74 13.12
CA LYS A 59 -6.85 1.01 12.89
C LYS A 59 -6.22 1.78 14.05
N GLU A 60 -6.89 2.83 14.56
CA GLU A 60 -6.48 3.55 15.77
C GLU A 60 -6.48 2.64 17.00
N ILE A 61 -7.49 1.78 17.15
CA ILE A 61 -7.54 0.75 18.22
C ILE A 61 -6.37 -0.23 18.07
N LYS A 62 -6.09 -0.74 16.87
CA LYS A 62 -4.93 -1.61 16.62
C LYS A 62 -3.60 -0.92 16.92
N LYS A 63 -3.46 0.35 16.54
CA LYS A 63 -2.27 1.18 16.79
C LYS A 63 -2.09 1.48 18.28
N ALA A 64 -3.19 1.65 19.02
CA ALA A 64 -3.17 1.78 20.48
C ALA A 64 -2.88 0.44 21.19
N LEU A 65 -3.20 -0.69 20.56
CA LEU A 65 -2.96 -2.05 21.09
C LEU A 65 -1.56 -2.59 20.77
N ILE A 66 -0.96 -2.18 19.64
CA ILE A 66 0.41 -2.51 19.24
C ILE A 66 1.27 -1.26 19.47
N ASP A 67 1.87 -1.16 20.65
CA ASP A 67 2.92 -0.17 20.86
C ASP A 67 4.19 -0.62 20.10
N ARG A 68 4.98 0.33 19.62
CA ARG A 68 6.30 0.09 19.03
C ARG A 68 7.19 -0.72 19.97
N GLU A 69 7.02 -0.55 21.28
CA GLU A 69 7.69 -1.35 22.31
C GLU A 69 7.30 -2.84 22.22
N ALA A 70 6.04 -3.17 21.93
CA ALA A 70 5.59 -4.54 21.73
C ALA A 70 6.18 -5.14 20.45
N LEU A 71 6.23 -4.37 19.35
CA LEU A 71 6.91 -4.80 18.11
C LEU A 71 8.41 -5.04 18.35
N GLN A 72 9.04 -4.16 19.12
CA GLN A 72 10.44 -4.28 19.48
C GLN A 72 10.69 -5.54 20.30
N LYS A 73 9.89 -5.77 21.36
CA LYS A 73 9.98 -6.99 22.17
C LYS A 73 9.76 -8.25 21.34
N ALA A 74 8.75 -8.25 20.47
CA ALA A 74 8.46 -9.38 19.59
C ALA A 74 9.66 -9.70 18.66
N LEU A 75 10.31 -8.68 18.08
CA LEU A 75 11.50 -8.91 17.27
C LEU A 75 12.66 -9.49 18.09
N TYR A 76 12.89 -8.99 19.31
CA TYR A 76 13.93 -9.52 20.19
C TYR A 76 13.70 -10.98 20.57
N ASP A 77 12.45 -11.34 20.87
CA ASP A 77 12.06 -12.71 21.16
C ASP A 77 12.25 -13.64 19.94
N LEU A 78 12.27 -13.10 18.72
CA LEU A 78 12.53 -13.85 17.48
C LEU A 78 14.01 -14.04 17.14
N LEU A 79 14.91 -13.18 17.61
CA LEU A 79 16.34 -13.25 17.27
C LEU A 79 17.00 -14.63 17.54
N PRO A 80 16.65 -15.37 18.61
CA PRO A 80 17.18 -16.72 18.81
C PRO A 80 16.81 -17.73 17.71
N SER A 81 15.74 -17.46 16.96
CA SER A 81 15.22 -18.35 15.91
C SER A 81 15.77 -18.03 14.51
N VAL A 82 16.73 -17.10 14.40
CA VAL A 82 17.36 -16.71 13.12
C VAL A 82 17.99 -17.93 12.43
N GLY A 83 17.67 -18.10 11.15
CA GLY A 83 18.12 -19.22 10.32
C GLY A 83 17.25 -20.47 10.39
N THR A 84 16.23 -20.49 11.25
CA THR A 84 15.24 -21.57 11.27
C THR A 84 14.08 -21.26 10.31
N GLN A 85 13.44 -22.31 9.79
CA GLN A 85 12.27 -22.13 8.93
C GLN A 85 11.11 -21.45 9.68
N GLN A 86 10.88 -21.84 10.93
CA GLN A 86 9.84 -21.26 11.77
C GLN A 86 10.11 -19.77 12.05
N GLY A 87 11.36 -19.42 12.38
CA GLY A 87 11.77 -18.02 12.55
C GLY A 87 11.56 -17.18 11.29
N GLY A 88 11.71 -17.76 10.10
CA GLY A 88 11.36 -17.09 8.83
C GLY A 88 9.88 -16.71 8.75
N TYR A 89 8.97 -17.66 9.03
CA TYR A 89 7.53 -17.40 9.04
C TYR A 89 7.12 -16.41 10.14
N ASP A 90 7.74 -16.49 11.31
CA ASP A 90 7.42 -15.60 12.41
C ASP A 90 7.93 -14.17 12.15
N PHE A 91 9.11 -14.03 11.52
CA PHE A 91 9.62 -12.73 11.06
C PHE A 91 8.74 -12.12 9.98
N GLU A 92 8.25 -12.93 9.05
CA GLU A 92 7.29 -12.48 8.03
C GLU A 92 6.01 -11.95 8.66
N LYS A 93 5.44 -12.68 9.62
CA LYS A 93 4.26 -12.22 10.37
C LYS A 93 4.53 -10.90 11.09
N TRP A 94 5.66 -10.81 11.79
CA TRP A 94 6.08 -9.61 12.50
C TRP A 94 6.25 -8.41 11.55
N PHE A 95 6.84 -8.61 10.38
CA PHE A 95 7.06 -7.53 9.42
C PHE A 95 5.73 -6.92 8.92
N TYR A 96 4.73 -7.76 8.64
CA TYR A 96 3.41 -7.26 8.25
C TYR A 96 2.67 -6.57 9.41
N GLU A 97 2.89 -6.98 10.66
CA GLU A 97 2.39 -6.25 11.82
C GLU A 97 3.05 -4.87 11.96
N ALA A 98 4.35 -4.76 11.63
CA ALA A 98 5.04 -3.47 11.57
C ALA A 98 4.53 -2.55 10.44
N LEU A 99 4.17 -3.13 9.29
CA LEU A 99 3.51 -2.38 8.19
C LEU A 99 2.11 -1.92 8.61
N ASP A 100 1.34 -2.78 9.28
CA ASP A 100 0.02 -2.45 9.80
C ASP A 100 0.09 -1.30 10.82
N TYR A 101 1.09 -1.32 11.72
CA TYR A 101 1.38 -0.23 12.68
C TYR A 101 1.74 1.09 11.99
N SER A 102 2.49 1.00 10.88
CA SER A 102 2.96 2.14 10.11
C SER A 102 1.95 2.63 9.07
N ASP A 103 0.73 2.10 9.09
CA ASP A 103 -0.35 2.49 8.18
C ASP A 103 -0.06 2.22 6.69
N ILE A 104 0.88 1.33 6.39
CA ILE A 104 1.30 1.02 5.02
C ILE A 104 0.39 -0.07 4.45
N GLN A 105 -0.24 0.23 3.31
CA GLN A 105 -1.08 -0.74 2.60
C GLN A 105 -0.24 -1.94 2.16
N SER A 106 -0.62 -3.13 2.60
CA SER A 106 0.14 -4.35 2.31
C SER A 106 -0.75 -5.54 2.02
N ARG A 107 -0.17 -6.53 1.33
CA ARG A 107 -0.74 -7.84 1.07
C ARG A 107 0.22 -8.89 1.62
N ARG A 108 -0.29 -9.67 2.57
CA ARG A 108 0.35 -10.84 3.18
C ARG A 108 0.68 -11.91 2.12
N PRO A 109 1.52 -12.92 2.42
CA PRO A 109 2.06 -13.86 1.44
C PRO A 109 1.00 -14.49 0.55
N TYR A 110 1.34 -14.64 -0.73
CA TYR A 110 0.42 -15.16 -1.73
C TYR A 110 1.17 -15.91 -2.83
N LYS A 111 0.41 -16.69 -3.62
CA LYS A 111 0.92 -17.38 -4.78
C LYS A 111 0.34 -16.77 -6.06
N VAL A 112 1.22 -16.54 -7.05
CA VAL A 112 0.85 -16.12 -8.41
C VAL A 112 1.56 -17.03 -9.38
N ASP A 113 0.83 -17.65 -10.31
CA ASP A 113 1.38 -18.56 -11.32
C ASP A 113 2.32 -19.63 -10.76
N GLY A 114 1.97 -20.19 -9.59
CA GLY A 114 2.77 -21.20 -8.89
C GLY A 114 4.00 -20.67 -8.13
N ARG A 115 4.31 -19.38 -8.22
CA ARG A 115 5.40 -18.72 -7.48
C ARG A 115 4.91 -18.21 -6.12
N GLN A 116 5.71 -18.43 -5.08
CA GLN A 116 5.49 -17.82 -3.76
C GLN A 116 6.13 -16.43 -3.71
N ILE A 117 5.34 -15.48 -3.24
CA ILE A 117 5.73 -14.11 -2.94
C ILE A 117 5.46 -13.88 -1.45
N ASP A 118 6.47 -13.49 -0.69
CA ASP A 118 6.36 -13.24 0.76
C ASP A 118 5.41 -12.06 1.03
N GLY A 119 5.26 -11.18 0.05
CA GLY A 119 4.03 -10.43 -0.21
C GLY A 119 4.33 -9.11 -0.91
N SER A 120 3.55 -8.08 -0.63
CA SER A 120 3.72 -6.78 -1.29
C SER A 120 3.24 -5.63 -0.43
N LEU A 121 3.78 -4.44 -0.65
CA LEU A 121 3.27 -3.21 -0.08
C LEU A 121 3.06 -2.15 -1.16
N THR A 122 2.17 -1.20 -0.91
CA THR A 122 1.93 -0.06 -1.79
C THR A 122 2.12 1.23 -1.01
N LEU A 123 3.00 2.09 -1.53
CA LEU A 123 3.32 3.38 -0.97
C LEU A 123 3.39 4.42 -2.09
N GLU A 124 2.66 5.53 -1.95
CA GLU A 124 2.60 6.62 -2.92
C GLU A 124 2.31 6.15 -4.35
N GLY A 125 1.35 5.23 -4.49
CA GLY A 125 0.93 4.68 -5.79
C GLY A 125 1.95 3.74 -6.45
N THR A 126 3.05 3.41 -5.77
CA THR A 126 4.04 2.43 -6.25
C THR A 126 3.87 1.13 -5.47
N THR A 127 3.77 0.00 -6.19
CA THR A 127 3.71 -1.33 -5.59
C THR A 127 5.10 -1.94 -5.53
N TYR A 128 5.45 -2.46 -4.36
CA TYR A 128 6.70 -3.14 -4.09
C TYR A 128 6.40 -4.59 -3.76
N LEU A 129 7.02 -5.52 -4.48
CA LEU A 129 7.13 -6.89 -4.00
C LEU A 129 8.08 -6.92 -2.82
N VAL A 130 7.79 -7.76 -1.84
CA VAL A 130 8.61 -7.92 -0.63
C VAL A 130 9.20 -9.33 -0.61
N GLU A 131 10.50 -9.42 -0.34
CA GLU A 131 11.20 -10.65 0.02
C GLU A 131 11.83 -10.47 1.41
N LEU A 132 11.60 -11.43 2.30
CA LEU A 132 12.07 -11.36 3.69
C LEU A 132 13.08 -12.49 3.97
N LYS A 133 14.26 -12.13 4.48
CA LYS A 133 15.27 -13.10 4.88
C LYS A 133 15.65 -12.96 6.35
N PHE A 134 15.29 -13.98 7.11
CA PHE A 134 15.63 -14.15 8.52
C PHE A 134 16.70 -15.24 8.69
N THR A 135 17.86 -15.02 8.08
CA THR A 135 18.97 -16.00 8.00
C THR A 135 20.17 -15.57 8.83
N GLN A 136 21.04 -16.51 9.22
CA GLN A 136 22.28 -16.18 9.94
C GLN A 136 23.37 -15.64 9.01
N LYS A 137 23.40 -16.11 7.76
CA LYS A 137 24.39 -15.73 6.76
C LYS A 137 23.89 -14.56 5.95
N GLN A 138 24.81 -13.67 5.58
CA GLN A 138 24.57 -12.59 4.64
C GLN A 138 24.00 -13.12 3.33
N ILE A 139 23.18 -12.28 2.69
CA ILE A 139 22.57 -12.61 1.41
C ILE A 139 23.60 -12.49 0.27
N GLY A 140 23.61 -13.52 -0.58
CA GLY A 140 24.47 -13.62 -1.76
C GLY A 140 23.77 -13.12 -3.03
N SER A 141 24.51 -13.04 -4.14
CA SER A 141 23.96 -12.60 -5.43
C SER A 141 22.84 -13.51 -5.95
N GLY A 142 22.92 -14.82 -5.72
CA GLY A 142 21.90 -15.77 -6.21
C GLY A 142 20.50 -15.51 -5.66
N ASP A 143 20.38 -15.07 -4.40
CA ASP A 143 19.09 -14.66 -3.84
C ASP A 143 18.57 -13.38 -4.50
N ILE A 144 19.45 -12.41 -4.77
CA ILE A 144 19.12 -11.16 -5.46
C ILE A 144 18.65 -11.44 -6.88
N ASP A 145 19.38 -12.25 -7.65
CA ASP A 145 19.03 -12.64 -9.02
C ASP A 145 17.68 -13.34 -9.07
N SER A 146 17.46 -14.25 -8.12
CA SER A 146 16.19 -14.95 -7.98
C SER A 146 15.05 -13.98 -7.77
N PHE A 147 15.23 -12.96 -6.90
CA PHE A 147 14.21 -11.96 -6.63
C PHE A 147 13.97 -10.98 -7.78
N LYS A 148 15.04 -10.50 -8.45
CA LYS A 148 14.92 -9.69 -9.69
C LYS A 148 14.07 -10.39 -10.73
N ALA A 149 14.34 -11.67 -10.99
CA ALA A 149 13.55 -12.47 -11.93
C ALA A 149 12.07 -12.61 -11.51
N LYS A 150 11.75 -12.45 -10.21
CA LYS A 150 10.35 -12.38 -9.76
C LYS A 150 9.71 -11.04 -10.15
N ILE A 151 10.42 -9.94 -9.99
CA ILE A 151 9.96 -8.57 -10.28
C ILE A 151 9.79 -8.33 -11.78
N ASP A 152 10.76 -8.78 -12.60
CA ASP A 152 10.74 -8.59 -14.06
C ASP A 152 9.53 -9.23 -14.76
N LYS A 153 8.82 -10.11 -14.06
CA LYS A 153 7.61 -10.79 -14.54
C LYS A 153 6.31 -10.14 -14.07
N MET A 154 6.39 -9.07 -13.28
CA MET A 154 5.24 -8.28 -12.84
C MET A 154 4.96 -7.14 -13.82
N ALA A 155 3.86 -6.41 -13.58
CA ALA A 155 3.50 -5.27 -14.40
C ALA A 155 4.61 -4.20 -14.39
N ASP A 156 4.70 -3.46 -15.51
CA ASP A 156 5.58 -2.29 -15.62
C ASP A 156 5.35 -1.35 -14.43
N ASN A 157 6.44 -0.84 -13.85
CA ASN A 157 6.49 -0.01 -12.62
C ASN A 157 6.40 -0.76 -11.26
N THR A 158 6.52 -2.09 -11.24
CA THR A 158 6.70 -2.84 -9.99
C THR A 158 8.16 -2.75 -9.50
N MET A 159 8.34 -2.36 -8.25
CA MET A 159 9.66 -2.36 -7.58
C MET A 159 9.76 -3.55 -6.60
N GLY A 160 10.95 -3.81 -6.08
CA GLY A 160 11.18 -4.80 -5.03
C GLY A 160 11.81 -4.19 -3.79
N ILE A 161 11.35 -4.63 -2.63
CA ILE A 161 11.99 -4.42 -1.34
C ILE A 161 12.49 -5.77 -0.85
N PHE A 162 13.80 -5.86 -0.65
CA PHE A 162 14.42 -7.03 -0.05
C PHE A 162 14.83 -6.64 1.37
N VAL A 163 14.38 -7.39 2.38
CA VAL A 163 14.72 -7.16 3.78
C VAL A 163 15.58 -8.30 4.30
N SER A 164 16.74 -8.00 4.86
CA SER A 164 17.63 -8.99 5.47
C SER A 164 18.11 -8.58 6.85
N MET A 165 17.89 -9.43 7.87
CA MET A 165 18.41 -9.19 9.22
C MET A 165 19.92 -9.45 9.34
N SER A 166 20.49 -10.26 8.44
CA SER A 166 21.92 -10.54 8.36
C SER A 166 22.69 -9.58 7.43
N GLY A 167 21.99 -8.71 6.70
CA GLY A 167 22.58 -7.85 5.68
C GLY A 167 23.02 -8.60 4.42
N TYR A 168 23.84 -7.93 3.62
CA TYR A 168 24.18 -8.35 2.25
C TYR A 168 25.68 -8.45 2.05
N SER A 169 26.11 -9.41 1.23
CA SER A 169 27.49 -9.42 0.73
C SER A 169 27.74 -8.25 -0.23
N SER A 170 29.00 -7.81 -0.35
CA SER A 170 29.36 -6.75 -1.30
C SER A 170 29.00 -7.09 -2.74
N GLN A 171 29.05 -8.38 -3.11
CA GLN A 171 28.62 -8.86 -4.42
C GLN A 171 27.10 -8.78 -4.58
N ALA A 172 26.31 -9.11 -3.56
CA ALA A 172 24.86 -8.97 -3.60
C ALA A 172 24.42 -7.50 -3.74
N VAL A 173 25.08 -6.57 -3.05
CA VAL A 173 24.78 -5.13 -3.18
C VAL A 173 25.12 -4.64 -4.58
N LYS A 174 26.28 -5.03 -5.13
CA LYS A 174 26.66 -4.71 -6.51
C LYS A 174 25.67 -5.27 -7.53
N GLU A 175 25.24 -6.51 -7.33
CA GLU A 175 24.25 -7.16 -8.19
C GLU A 175 22.91 -6.43 -8.11
N ALA A 176 22.42 -6.13 -6.90
CA ALA A 176 21.17 -5.39 -6.74
C ALA A 176 21.21 -3.98 -7.34
N SER A 177 22.39 -3.38 -7.43
CA SER A 177 22.61 -2.01 -7.92
C SER A 177 22.84 -1.97 -9.43
N GLY A 178 22.75 -0.78 -10.01
CA GLY A 178 23.08 -0.53 -11.42
C GLY A 178 21.92 0.03 -12.22
N ARG A 179 22.14 0.13 -13.54
CA ARG A 179 21.26 0.86 -14.45
C ARG A 179 19.83 0.29 -14.41
N LYS A 180 18.85 1.15 -14.13
CA LYS A 180 17.43 0.81 -13.98
C LYS A 180 17.14 -0.19 -12.86
N THR A 181 17.95 -0.21 -11.79
CA THR A 181 17.59 -1.04 -10.64
C THR A 181 16.21 -0.66 -10.11
N THR A 182 15.39 -1.68 -9.89
CA THR A 182 14.06 -1.59 -9.29
C THR A 182 14.06 -2.10 -7.85
N LEU A 183 15.24 -2.37 -7.30
CA LEU A 183 15.43 -2.95 -5.98
C LEU A 183 15.80 -1.91 -4.92
N ILE A 184 15.20 -2.08 -3.76
CA ILE A 184 15.56 -1.43 -2.50
C ILE A 184 16.00 -2.53 -1.55
N LEU A 185 17.20 -2.40 -0.99
CA LEU A 185 17.70 -3.27 0.06
C LEU A 185 17.51 -2.59 1.41
N LEU A 186 16.81 -3.26 2.31
CA LEU A 186 16.73 -2.92 3.72
C LEU A 186 17.48 -3.96 4.53
N GLU A 187 18.20 -3.47 5.53
CA GLU A 187 18.97 -4.27 6.47
C GLU A 187 18.51 -4.00 7.91
N SER A 188 19.03 -4.77 8.86
CA SER A 188 18.66 -4.65 10.27
C SER A 188 18.78 -3.24 10.83
N SER A 189 19.75 -2.44 10.38
CA SER A 189 19.93 -1.04 10.79
C SER A 189 18.67 -0.18 10.54
N HIS A 190 18.01 -0.38 9.39
CA HIS A 190 16.76 0.30 9.04
C HIS A 190 15.61 -0.15 9.95
N ILE A 191 15.53 -1.46 10.20
CA ILE A 191 14.50 -2.03 11.09
C ILE A 191 14.65 -1.50 12.52
N PHE A 192 15.88 -1.42 13.02
CA PHE A 192 16.15 -0.88 14.34
C PHE A 192 15.94 0.64 14.41
N ALA A 193 16.24 1.40 13.36
CA ALA A 193 15.91 2.83 13.28
C ALA A 193 14.40 3.06 13.43
N PHE A 194 13.59 2.23 12.75
CA PHE A 194 12.13 2.23 12.94
C PHE A 194 11.72 1.91 14.37
N LEU A 195 12.22 0.81 14.94
CA LEU A 195 11.85 0.37 16.29
C LEU A 195 12.28 1.34 17.39
N GLN A 196 13.39 2.05 17.21
CA GLN A 196 13.87 3.07 18.13
C GLN A 196 13.13 4.41 17.97
N GLY A 197 12.36 4.58 16.89
CA GLY A 197 11.67 5.82 16.60
C GLY A 197 12.54 6.91 16.00
N VAL A 198 13.69 6.55 15.45
CA VAL A 198 14.58 7.49 14.75
C VAL A 198 13.92 7.94 13.45
N ASP A 199 13.38 6.99 12.70
CA ASP A 199 12.65 7.23 11.45
C ASP A 199 11.35 6.42 11.43
N ALA A 200 10.31 6.94 10.77
CA ALA A 200 9.12 6.15 10.48
C ALA A 200 9.40 5.14 9.34
N LEU A 201 8.72 3.99 9.34
CA LEU A 201 8.97 2.92 8.36
C LEU A 201 8.67 3.37 6.92
N ASP A 202 7.64 4.20 6.73
CA ASP A 202 7.30 4.78 5.43
C ASP A 202 8.38 5.77 4.97
N GLU A 203 8.92 6.59 5.86
CA GLU A 203 10.02 7.51 5.56
C GLU A 203 11.31 6.78 5.21
N ILE A 204 11.63 5.66 5.89
CA ILE A 204 12.74 4.78 5.51
C ILE A 204 12.59 4.32 4.06
N ILE A 205 11.42 3.79 3.69
CA ILE A 205 11.16 3.29 2.33
C ILE A 205 11.25 4.45 1.31
N LYS A 206 10.67 5.62 1.61
CA LYS A 206 10.73 6.79 0.73
C LYS A 206 12.15 7.29 0.51
N ARG A 207 12.95 7.38 1.58
CA ARG A 207 14.37 7.80 1.51
C ARG A 207 15.20 6.81 0.71
N SER A 208 15.02 5.52 0.96
CA SER A 208 15.72 4.47 0.19
C SER A 208 15.31 4.52 -1.28
N ARG A 209 14.02 4.64 -1.62
CA ARG A 209 13.58 4.81 -3.01
C ARG A 209 14.19 6.04 -3.67
N ARG A 210 14.21 7.18 -2.98
CA ARG A 210 14.81 8.41 -3.48
C ARG A 210 16.29 8.21 -3.78
N HIS A 211 17.01 7.58 -2.87
CA HIS A 211 18.42 7.24 -3.05
C HIS A 211 18.61 6.35 -4.29
N VAL A 212 17.90 5.23 -4.39
CA VAL A 212 17.95 4.33 -5.56
C VAL A 212 17.71 5.09 -6.87
N SER A 213 16.72 5.97 -6.89
CA SER A 213 16.35 6.76 -8.07
C SER A 213 17.43 7.77 -8.46
N GLN A 214 18.24 8.25 -7.51
CA GLN A 214 19.28 9.26 -7.71
C GLN A 214 20.66 8.65 -8.01
N THR A 215 20.99 7.52 -7.38
CA THR A 215 22.35 6.94 -7.41
C THR A 215 22.42 5.63 -8.19
N SER A 216 21.28 4.97 -8.46
CA SER A 216 21.23 3.57 -8.91
C SER A 216 21.88 2.58 -7.94
N GLU A 217 22.11 2.97 -6.68
CA GLU A 217 22.58 2.09 -5.62
C GLU A 217 21.39 1.57 -4.82
N ALA A 218 21.26 0.24 -4.72
CA ALA A 218 20.08 -0.40 -4.14
C ALA A 218 20.00 -0.27 -2.59
N LEU A 219 21.12 0.02 -1.93
CA LEU A 219 21.24 0.09 -0.47
C LEU A 219 21.66 1.50 -0.04
N LEU A 220 20.79 2.17 0.71
CA LEU A 220 21.15 3.38 1.43
C LEU A 220 21.82 2.96 2.76
N SER A 221 23.14 3.13 2.88
CA SER A 221 23.83 2.84 4.14
C SER A 221 23.46 3.88 5.21
N SER A 222 23.20 3.42 6.44
CA SER A 222 22.95 4.28 7.61
C SER A 222 24.13 5.20 7.98
N SER A 223 25.32 4.96 7.42
CA SER A 223 26.49 5.83 7.57
C SER A 223 26.45 7.10 6.69
N HIS A 224 25.44 7.27 5.84
CA HIS A 224 25.29 8.43 4.94
C HIS A 224 24.12 9.34 5.36
N ILE A 225 23.71 9.28 6.63
CA ILE A 225 22.75 10.21 7.23
C ILE A 225 23.54 11.38 7.81
N GLU A 226 24.08 12.23 6.94
CA GLU A 226 24.55 13.59 7.24
C GLU A 226 23.82 14.60 6.34
#